data_AF-A0A7S0U0E6-F1
#
_entry.id   AF-A0A7S0U0E6-F1
#
_cell.length_a   1.000
_cell.length_b   1.000
_cell.length_c   1.000
_cell.angle_alpha   90.00
_cell.angle_beta   90.00
_cell.angle_gamma   90.00
#
_symmetry.space_group_name_H-M   'P 1'
#
loop_
_entity.id
_entity.type
_entity.pdbx_description
1 polymer ?
#
loop_
_entity_poly.entity_id
_entity_poly.type
_entity_poly.pdbx_seq_one_letter_code
_entity_poly.pdbx_strand_id
1 'polypeptide(L)'
;AGVEYNDLFIVVFINSMAALAAMIFSAPTSMLVQPRNIFGGHMIAMIVSISLDYAVTVNPYIPIEVGKGLAPALTIFVMAKLGLIHPPACAAAVIYLDGYPEHKNLGWLFIAAPVLLDC
;
A
#
# COMPACT_ATOMS: atom_id res chain seq x y z
N ALA A 1 -8.49 22.77 6.09
CA ALA A 1 -9.76 22.42 5.44
C ALA A 1 -9.71 20.93 5.18
N GLY A 2 -10.43 20.16 6.00
CA GLY A 2 -10.38 18.70 5.98
C GLY A 2 -10.97 18.18 4.68
N VAL A 3 -10.12 17.60 3.84
CA VAL A 3 -10.56 16.53 2.95
C VAL A 3 -11.09 15.46 3.91
N GLU A 4 -12.38 15.13 3.83
CA GLU A 4 -12.91 14.03 4.62
C GLU A 4 -12.04 12.81 4.30
N TYR A 5 -11.41 12.19 5.30
CA TYR A 5 -10.46 11.09 5.09
C TYR A 5 -11.04 9.95 4.22
N ASN A 6 -12.38 9.82 4.19
CA ASN A 6 -13.13 8.98 3.25
C ASN A 6 -12.87 9.31 1.77
N ASP A 7 -12.86 10.58 1.38
CA ASP A 7 -12.64 10.98 -0.01
C ASP A 7 -11.22 10.62 -0.46
N LEU A 8 -10.22 10.86 0.40
CA LEU A 8 -8.83 10.51 0.09
C LEU A 8 -8.68 8.98 -0.02
N PHE A 9 -9.25 8.22 0.92
CA PHE A 9 -9.26 6.76 0.87
C PHE A 9 -9.87 6.25 -0.44
N ILE A 10 -11.07 6.73 -0.80
CA ILE A 10 -11.79 6.33 -2.00
C ILE A 10 -11.00 6.70 -3.26
N VAL A 11 -10.45 7.91 -3.33
CA VAL A 11 -9.68 8.39 -4.48
C VAL A 11 -8.40 7.59 -4.66
N VAL A 12 -7.63 7.36 -3.60
CA VAL A 12 -6.37 6.60 -3.69
C VAL A 12 -6.63 5.14 -4.04
N PHE A 13 -7.69 4.54 -3.48
CA PHE A 13 -8.10 3.17 -3.76
C PHE A 13 -8.56 3.00 -5.23
N ILE A 14 -9.49 3.84 -5.69
CA ILE A 14 -9.98 3.81 -7.08
C ILE A 14 -8.84 4.04 -8.08
N ASN A 15 -7.92 4.97 -7.80
CA ASN A 15 -6.79 5.23 -8.68
C ASN A 15 -5.82 4.05 -8.75
N SER A 16 -5.59 3.34 -7.63
CA SER A 16 -4.82 2.09 -7.60
C SER A 16 -5.44 1.04 -8.52
N MET A 17 -6.75 0.84 -8.41
CA MET A 17 -7.52 -0.11 -9.22
C MET A 17 -7.54 0.25 -10.69
N ALA A 18 -7.72 1.54 -11.01
CA ALA A 18 -7.66 2.01 -12.39
C ALA A 18 -6.28 1.76 -13.02
N ALA A 19 -5.20 1.97 -12.27
CA ALA A 19 -3.83 1.71 -12.73
C ALA A 19 -3.58 0.21 -12.95
N LEU A 20 -4.02 -0.65 -12.03
CA LEU A 20 -3.96 -2.10 -12.18
C LEU A 20 -4.73 -2.57 -13.42
N ALA A 21 -5.99 -2.14 -13.57
CA ALA A 21 -6.83 -2.48 -14.71
C ALA A 21 -6.19 -2.02 -16.03
N ALA A 22 -5.68 -0.80 -16.09
CA ALA A 22 -4.97 -0.29 -17.26
C ALA A 22 -3.75 -1.16 -17.61
N MET A 23 -2.96 -1.61 -16.62
CA MET A 23 -1.82 -2.49 -16.87
C MET A 23 -2.24 -3.90 -17.35
N ILE A 24 -3.30 -4.48 -16.77
CA ILE A 24 -3.86 -5.79 -17.19
C ILE A 24 -4.35 -5.73 -18.63
N PHE A 25 -5.12 -4.71 -19.00
CA PHE A 25 -5.69 -4.61 -20.34
C PHE A 25 -4.70 -4.12 -21.40
N SER A 26 -3.69 -3.32 -21.02
CA SER A 26 -2.70 -2.82 -21.99
C SER A 26 -1.55 -3.80 -22.26
N ALA A 27 -1.11 -4.56 -21.24
CA ALA A 27 0.05 -5.43 -21.35
C ALA A 27 -0.11 -6.71 -20.48
N PRO A 28 -1.04 -7.61 -20.84
CA PRO A 28 -1.38 -8.78 -20.01
C PRO A 28 -0.23 -9.79 -19.85
N THR A 29 0.74 -9.81 -20.78
CA THR A 29 1.91 -10.68 -20.71
C THR A 29 3.08 -10.05 -19.93
N SER A 30 2.92 -8.83 -19.43
CA SER A 30 3.95 -8.14 -18.67
C SER A 30 4.24 -8.84 -17.35
N MET A 31 5.52 -8.93 -17.01
CA MET A 31 5.99 -9.48 -15.73
C MET A 31 5.43 -8.72 -14.53
N LEU A 32 5.08 -7.44 -14.69
CA LEU A 32 4.52 -6.58 -13.63
C LEU A 32 3.07 -6.92 -13.26
N VAL A 33 2.38 -7.65 -14.14
CA VAL A 33 0.94 -7.95 -14.04
C VAL A 33 0.70 -9.44 -13.78
N GLN A 34 1.77 -10.21 -13.64
CA GLN A 34 1.65 -11.61 -13.24
C GLN A 34 1.02 -11.69 -11.85
N PRO A 35 0.08 -12.63 -11.61
CA PRO A 35 -0.68 -12.71 -10.38
C PRO A 35 0.24 -12.79 -9.15
N ARG A 36 1.36 -13.51 -9.27
CA ARG A 36 2.40 -13.58 -8.23
C ARG A 36 2.85 -12.20 -7.76
N ASN A 37 3.03 -11.24 -8.66
CA ASN A 37 3.52 -9.90 -8.32
C ASN A 37 2.43 -9.04 -7.71
N ILE A 38 1.18 -9.21 -8.13
CA ILE A 38 0.02 -8.54 -7.52
C ILE A 38 -0.09 -8.97 -6.06
N PHE A 39 -0.26 -10.27 -5.79
CA PHE A 39 -0.35 -10.81 -4.44
C PHE A 39 0.87 -10.47 -3.57
N GLY A 40 2.07 -10.73 -4.09
CA GLY A 40 3.31 -10.48 -3.37
C GLY A 40 3.54 -8.99 -3.10
N GLY A 41 3.16 -8.13 -4.04
CA GLY A 41 3.26 -6.69 -3.92
C GLY A 41 2.37 -6.13 -2.81
N HIS A 42 1.09 -6.49 -2.78
CA HIS A 42 0.17 -6.04 -1.72
C HIS A 42 0.60 -6.55 -0.33
N MET A 43 1.10 -7.79 -0.22
CA MET A 43 1.65 -8.30 1.03
C MET A 43 2.86 -7.49 1.51
N ILE A 44 3.82 -7.21 0.62
CA ILE A 44 5.00 -6.40 0.97
C ILE A 44 4.60 -4.99 1.39
N ALA A 45 3.71 -4.35 0.64
CA ALA A 45 3.20 -3.01 0.93
C ALA A 45 2.63 -2.92 2.35
N MET A 46 1.83 -3.92 2.74
CA MET A 46 1.24 -3.96 4.07
C MET A 46 2.25 -4.25 5.18
N ILE A 47 3.15 -5.21 4.98
CA ILE A 47 4.20 -5.52 5.96
C ILE A 47 5.07 -4.29 6.24
N VAL A 48 5.49 -3.59 5.18
CA VAL A 48 6.31 -2.37 5.29
C VAL A 48 5.56 -1.28 6.03
N SER A 49 4.29 -1.06 5.70
CA SER A 49 3.49 0.04 6.27
C SER A 49 3.12 -0.19 7.73
N ILE A 50 2.77 -1.42 8.10
CA ILE A 50 2.53 -1.80 9.50
C ILE A 50 3.82 -1.65 10.31
N SER A 51 4.95 -2.14 9.77
CA SER A 51 6.25 -1.98 10.42
C SER A 51 6.62 -0.51 10.63
N LEU A 52 6.32 0.33 9.64
CA LEU A 52 6.60 1.76 9.71
C LEU A 52 5.65 2.49 10.66
N ASP A 53 4.38 2.13 10.71
CA ASP A 53 3.40 2.67 11.67
C ASP A 53 3.82 2.37 13.11
N TYR A 54 4.27 1.13 13.39
CA TYR A 54 4.88 0.79 14.67
C TYR A 54 6.13 1.61 14.98
N ALA A 55 7.03 1.77 14.00
CA ALA A 55 8.28 2.53 14.19
C ALA A 55 8.03 4.01 14.50
N VAL A 56 7.05 4.63 13.82
CA VAL A 56 6.64 6.01 14.07
C VAL A 56 5.91 6.14 15.43
N THR A 57 5.08 5.16 15.79
CA THR A 57 4.34 5.18 17.06
C THR A 57 5.27 5.06 18.27
N VAL A 58 6.35 4.27 18.17
CA VAL A 58 7.32 4.07 19.25
C VAL A 58 8.29 5.24 19.38
N ASN A 59 8.57 5.96 18.29
CA ASN A 59 9.56 7.04 18.27
C ASN A 59 8.92 8.42 18.01
N PRO A 60 8.67 9.23 19.05
CA PRO A 60 8.03 10.54 18.91
C PRO A 60 8.86 11.58 18.13
N TYR A 61 10.13 11.29 17.79
CA TYR A 61 10.98 12.16 16.99
C TYR A 61 10.73 12.03 15.48
N ILE A 62 9.99 11.01 15.03
CA ILE A 62 9.68 10.81 13.60
C ILE A 62 8.27 11.33 13.34
N PRO A 63 8.11 12.42 12.55
CA PRO A 63 6.79 12.88 12.15
C PRO A 63 6.09 11.83 11.29
N ILE A 64 4.78 11.63 11.49
CA ILE A 64 3.97 10.71 10.69
C ILE A 64 4.07 11.00 9.19
N GLU A 65 4.20 12.28 8.80
CA GLU A 65 4.34 12.70 7.40
C GLU A 65 5.62 12.16 6.75
N VAL A 66 6.71 12.01 7.52
CA VAL A 66 7.93 11.37 7.03
C VAL A 66 7.70 9.88 6.80
N GLY A 67 6.94 9.23 7.69
CA GLY A 67 6.51 7.85 7.51
C GLY A 67 5.72 7.65 6.21
N LYS A 68 4.76 8.53 5.91
CA LYS A 68 3.96 8.46 4.67
C LYS A 68 4.80 8.57 3.41
N GLY A 69 5.81 9.44 3.38
CA GLY A 69 6.74 9.53 2.25
C GLY A 69 7.68 8.33 2.13
N LEU A 70 8.10 7.76 3.27
CA LEU A 70 9.04 6.64 3.31
C LEU A 70 8.38 5.30 2.96
N ALA A 71 7.08 5.12 3.26
CA ALA A 71 6.34 3.90 2.99
C ALA A 71 6.36 3.43 1.52
N PRO A 72 6.00 4.24 0.50
CA PRO A 72 6.06 3.82 -0.89
C PRO A 72 7.50 3.56 -1.35
N ALA A 73 8.49 4.34 -0.87
CA ALA A 73 9.89 4.17 -1.22
C ALA A 73 10.45 2.83 -0.71
N LEU A 74 10.21 2.51 0.56
CA LEU A 74 10.61 1.22 1.16
C LEU A 74 9.86 0.06 0.52
N THR A 75 8.56 0.23 0.25
CA THR A 75 7.75 -0.80 -0.40
C THR A 75 8.31 -1.17 -1.77
N ILE A 76 8.55 -0.18 -2.64
CA ILE A 76 9.18 -0.41 -3.95
C ILE A 76 10.57 -1.03 -3.81
N PHE A 77 11.38 -0.56 -2.85
CA PHE A 77 12.72 -1.11 -2.62
C PHE A 77 12.68 -2.60 -2.27
N VAL A 78 11.80 -3.00 -1.35
CA VAL A 78 11.63 -4.40 -0.94
C VAL A 78 11.06 -5.24 -2.08
N MET A 79 10.05 -4.74 -2.79
CA MET A 79 9.50 -5.40 -3.99
C MET A 79 10.58 -5.63 -5.06
N ALA A 80 11.44 -4.64 -5.32
CA ALA A 80 12.52 -4.74 -6.29
C ALA A 80 13.55 -5.78 -5.87
N LYS A 81 13.87 -5.90 -4.58
CA LYS A 81 14.77 -6.93 -4.06
C LYS A 81 14.20 -8.34 -4.18
N LEU A 82 12.90 -8.50 -4.02
CA LEU A 82 12.21 -9.81 -4.05
C LEU A 82 11.73 -10.21 -5.45
N GLY A 83 11.86 -9.33 -6.46
CA GLY A 83 11.37 -9.57 -7.81
C GLY A 83 9.84 -9.59 -7.90
N LEU A 84 9.16 -8.85 -7.02
CA LEU A 84 7.70 -8.78 -6.88
C LEU A 84 7.20 -7.35 -7.12
N ILE A 85 7.73 -6.70 -8.16
CA ILE A 85 7.42 -5.29 -8.44
C ILE A 85 5.96 -5.16 -8.88
N HIS A 86 5.18 -4.51 -8.03
CA HIS A 86 3.80 -4.13 -8.31
C HIS A 86 3.53 -2.72 -7.76
N PRO A 87 3.85 -1.67 -8.55
CA PRO A 87 3.74 -0.29 -8.11
C PRO A 87 2.34 0.14 -7.64
N PRO A 88 1.21 -0.36 -8.21
CA PRO A 88 -0.12 -0.02 -7.71
C PRO A 88 -0.32 -0.34 -6.22
N ALA A 89 0.28 -1.42 -5.70
CA ALA A 89 0.20 -1.76 -4.27
C ALA A 89 0.79 -0.71 -3.32
N CYS A 90 1.61 0.23 -3.80
CA CYS A 90 2.12 1.32 -2.96
C CYS A 90 1.02 2.28 -2.49
N ALA A 91 -0.10 2.36 -3.20
CA ALA A 91 -1.27 3.12 -2.78
C ALA A 91 -1.88 2.54 -1.48
N ALA A 92 -1.98 1.21 -1.38
CA ALA A 92 -2.48 0.52 -0.19
C ALA A 92 -1.59 0.77 1.04
N ALA A 93 -0.27 0.86 0.84
CA ALA A 93 0.68 1.20 1.89
C ALA A 93 0.41 2.59 2.51
N VAL A 94 0.18 3.60 1.66
CA VAL A 94 -0.13 4.97 2.11
C VAL A 94 -1.50 5.03 2.78
N ILE A 95 -2.50 4.36 2.21
CA ILE A 95 -3.85 4.25 2.78
C ILE A 95 -3.82 3.71 4.21
N TYR A 96 -2.97 2.73 4.52
CA TYR A 96 -2.87 2.19 5.88
C TYR A 96 -2.33 3.23 6.88
N LEU A 97 -1.31 3.99 6.50
CA LEU A 97 -0.69 5.01 7.36
C LEU A 97 -1.58 6.24 7.59
N ASP A 98 -2.34 6.63 6.55
CA ASP A 98 -3.36 7.68 6.61
C ASP A 98 -4.70 7.20 7.19
N GLY A 99 -4.92 5.88 7.26
CA GLY A 99 -6.20 5.31 7.63
C GLY A 99 -6.66 5.65 9.04
N TYR A 100 -7.98 5.60 9.24
CA TYR A 100 -8.63 5.76 10.54
C TYR A 100 -8.03 4.82 11.60
N PRO A 101 -8.07 5.19 12.90
CA PRO A 101 -7.55 4.34 13.98
C PRO A 101 -8.19 2.95 14.01
N GLU A 102 -9.42 2.80 13.50
CA GLU A 102 -10.10 1.52 13.34
C GLU A 102 -9.35 0.57 12.39
N HIS A 103 -8.77 1.09 11.30
CA HIS A 103 -7.96 0.32 10.35
C HIS A 103 -6.62 -0.09 10.98
N LYS A 104 -6.03 0.79 11.78
CA LYS A 104 -4.79 0.49 12.50
C LYS A 104 -4.99 -0.55 13.61
N ASN A 105 -6.17 -0.59 14.22
CA ASN A 105 -6.51 -1.55 15.27
C ASN A 105 -6.55 -3.01 14.77
N LEU A 106 -6.74 -3.22 13.46
CA LEU A 106 -6.62 -4.53 12.81
C LEU A 106 -5.16 -5.01 12.73
N GLY A 107 -4.18 -4.10 12.80
CA GLY A 107 -2.75 -4.42 12.78
C GLY A 107 -2.38 -5.36 11.64
N TRP A 108 -1.79 -6.51 11.98
CA TRP A 108 -1.37 -7.55 11.04
C TRP A 108 -2.50 -8.21 10.27
N LEU A 109 -3.75 -8.18 10.77
CA LEU A 109 -4.90 -8.70 10.02
C LEU A 109 -5.23 -7.84 8.79
N PHE A 110 -4.82 -6.57 8.78
CA PHE A 110 -5.02 -5.68 7.64
C PHE A 110 -4.19 -6.09 6.41
N ILE A 111 -3.20 -6.98 6.55
CA ILE A 111 -2.44 -7.53 5.41
C ILE A 111 -3.36 -8.22 4.39
N ALA A 112 -4.42 -8.88 4.87
CA ALA A 112 -5.36 -9.58 4.00
C ALA A 112 -6.33 -8.64 3.27
N ALA A 113 -6.54 -7.42 3.77
CA ALA A 113 -7.53 -6.49 3.21
C ALA A 113 -7.24 -6.11 1.75
N PRO A 114 -6.04 -5.60 1.37
CA PRO A 114 -5.78 -5.30 -0.03
C PRO A 114 -5.73 -6.57 -0.88
N VAL A 115 -5.30 -7.71 -0.33
CA VAL A 115 -5.28 -8.96 -1.11
C VAL A 115 -6.68 -9.47 -1.44
N LEU A 116 -7.67 -9.24 -0.57
CA LEU A 116 -9.05 -9.72 -0.75
C LEU A 116 -9.98 -8.70 -1.41
N LEU A 117 -9.67 -7.40 -1.29
CA LEU A 117 -10.53 -6.31 -1.77
C LEU A 117 -9.95 -5.58 -2.99
N ASP A 118 -8.63 -5.61 -3.17
CA ASP A 118 -7.88 -4.86 -4.20
C ASP A 118 -7.39 -5.79 -5.36
N CYS A 119 -7.50 -7.12 -5.21
CA CYS A 119 -7.07 -8.10 -6.23
C CYS A 119 -8.23 -8.79 -6.96
#